data_AF-A0A4E0QMJ2-F1
#
_entry.id   AF-A0A4E0QMJ2-F1
#
_cell.length_a   1.000
_cell.length_b   1.000
_cell.length_c   1.000
_cell.angle_alpha   90.00
_cell.angle_beta   90.00
_cell.angle_gamma   90.00
#
_symmetry.space_group_name_H-M   'P 1'
#
loop_
_entity.id
_entity.type
_entity.pdbx_description
1 polymer ?
#
loop_
_entity_poly.entity_id
_entity_poly.type
_entity_poly.pdbx_seq_one_letter_code
_entity_poly.pdbx_strand_id
1 'polypeptide(L)'
;MKVAPLRYDVVFKKAFGKPALFKALVKDLLNIDDFEIDKVENDKAFFPVVGKVNFKFDLFAEDKKNRIVVEMQHAHYSDTYERFLYYQLCAMVES
;
A
#
# COMPACT_ATOMS: atom_id res chain seq x y z
N MET A 1 -27.62 -7.86 -0.88
CA MET A 1 -26.40 -7.09 -0.52
C MET A 1 -25.77 -6.60 -1.82
N LYS A 2 -25.60 -5.28 -2.05
CA LYS A 2 -24.98 -4.76 -3.28
C LYS A 2 -23.46 -4.76 -3.10
N VAL A 3 -22.73 -5.52 -3.91
CA VAL A 3 -21.26 -5.55 -3.91
C VAL A 3 -20.76 -4.42 -4.80
N ALA A 4 -19.95 -3.52 -4.23
CA ALA A 4 -19.30 -2.47 -4.98
C ALA A 4 -18.03 -3.02 -5.66
N PRO A 5 -17.77 -2.72 -6.94
CA PRO A 5 -16.57 -3.18 -7.63
C PRO A 5 -15.29 -2.61 -7.01
N LEU A 6 -14.28 -3.46 -6.76
CA LEU A 6 -12.96 -3.03 -6.27
C LEU A 6 -12.15 -2.21 -7.27
N ARG A 7 -12.53 -2.22 -8.57
CA ARG A 7 -11.92 -1.36 -9.61
C ARG A 7 -12.04 0.14 -9.32
N TYR A 8 -12.89 0.52 -8.37
CA TYR A 8 -13.01 1.90 -7.92
C TYR A 8 -12.05 2.13 -6.76
N ASP A 9 -11.06 2.99 -6.98
CA ASP A 9 -10.00 3.31 -5.99
C ASP A 9 -10.57 3.69 -4.61
N VAL A 10 -11.64 4.49 -4.58
CA VAL A 10 -12.33 4.87 -3.33
C VAL A 10 -12.88 3.67 -2.57
N VAL A 11 -13.43 2.67 -3.27
CA VAL A 11 -13.97 1.46 -2.66
C VAL A 11 -12.83 0.58 -2.17
N PHE A 12 -11.77 0.44 -2.97
CA PHE A 12 -10.55 -0.28 -2.63
C PHE A 12 -9.90 0.28 -1.36
N LYS A 13 -9.61 1.58 -1.31
CA LYS A 13 -9.05 2.28 -0.14
C LYS A 13 -9.94 2.18 1.09
N LYS A 14 -11.27 2.27 0.94
CA LYS A 14 -12.20 2.09 2.06
C LYS A 14 -12.24 0.67 2.62
N ALA A 15 -12.12 -0.34 1.74
CA ALA A 15 -12.12 -1.73 2.15
C ALA A 15 -10.79 -2.06 2.85
N PHE A 16 -9.68 -1.80 2.18
CA PHE A 16 -8.35 -2.23 2.64
C PHE A 16 -7.63 -1.18 3.50
N GLY A 17 -8.18 0.02 3.68
CA GLY A 17 -7.72 0.96 4.71
C GLY A 17 -8.05 0.54 6.15
N LYS A 18 -8.86 -0.51 6.34
CA LYS A 18 -9.13 -1.07 7.67
C LYS A 18 -8.05 -2.09 8.04
N PRO A 19 -7.34 -1.94 9.18
CA PRO A 19 -6.25 -2.84 9.57
C PRO A 19 -6.63 -4.32 9.55
N ALA A 20 -7.83 -4.69 10.01
CA ALA A 20 -8.27 -6.10 10.01
C ALA A 20 -8.37 -6.70 8.60
N LEU A 21 -8.92 -5.95 7.64
CA LEU A 21 -9.04 -6.41 6.25
C LEU A 21 -7.69 -6.41 5.53
N PHE A 22 -6.86 -5.41 5.81
CA PHE A 22 -5.49 -5.35 5.27
C PHE A 22 -4.64 -6.52 5.77
N LYS A 23 -4.66 -6.82 7.08
CA LYS A 23 -3.96 -7.98 7.67
C LYS A 23 -4.41 -9.30 7.04
N ALA A 24 -5.73 -9.49 6.88
CA ALA A 24 -6.25 -10.69 6.22
C ALA A 24 -5.73 -10.81 4.78
N LEU A 25 -5.72 -9.71 4.02
CA LEU A 25 -5.19 -9.70 2.66
C LEU A 25 -3.68 -10.01 2.61
N VAL A 26 -2.89 -9.42 3.52
CA VAL A 26 -1.44 -9.67 3.64
C VAL A 26 -1.18 -11.14 3.96
N LYS A 27 -1.95 -11.73 4.88
CA LYS A 27 -1.88 -13.15 5.19
C LYS A 27 -2.18 -14.01 3.96
N ASP A 28 -3.30 -13.75 3.29
CA ASP A 28 -3.76 -14.58 2.17
C ASP A 28 -2.85 -14.48 0.93
N LEU A 29 -2.25 -13.32 0.68
CA LEU A 29 -1.40 -13.10 -0.50
C LEU A 29 0.09 -13.34 -0.26
N LEU A 30 0.61 -12.96 0.90
CA LEU A 30 2.05 -12.99 1.21
C LEU A 30 2.43 -14.07 2.22
N ASN A 31 1.44 -14.78 2.79
CA ASN A 31 1.64 -15.82 3.80
C ASN A 31 2.38 -15.31 5.05
N ILE A 32 2.05 -14.08 5.48
CA ILE A 32 2.56 -13.44 6.71
C ILE A 32 1.46 -13.45 7.76
N ASP A 33 1.58 -14.33 8.75
CA ASP A 33 0.55 -14.53 9.78
C ASP A 33 0.58 -13.48 10.89
N ASP A 34 1.76 -13.07 11.33
CA ASP A 34 1.97 -12.23 12.52
C ASP A 34 2.13 -10.74 12.17
N PHE A 35 1.37 -10.22 11.19
CA PHE A 35 1.47 -8.82 10.77
C PHE A 35 0.78 -7.85 11.75
N GLU A 36 1.57 -7.17 12.57
CA GLU A 36 1.14 -6.27 13.65
C GLU A 36 1.16 -4.80 13.22
N ILE A 37 0.05 -4.35 12.64
CA ILE A 37 -0.17 -2.93 12.30
C ILE A 37 -1.29 -2.30 13.13
N ASP A 38 -1.11 -1.03 13.49
CA ASP A 38 -2.10 -0.20 14.20
C ASP A 38 -3.03 0.56 13.24
N LYS A 39 -2.48 0.99 12.11
CA LYS A 39 -3.17 1.79 11.09
C LYS A 39 -2.70 1.41 9.69
N VAL A 40 -3.55 1.70 8.71
CA VAL A 40 -3.18 1.73 7.28
C VAL A 40 -3.25 3.19 6.85
N GLU A 41 -2.14 3.74 6.36
CA GLU A 41 -2.07 5.08 5.82
C GLU A 41 -2.51 5.07 4.35
N ASN A 42 -3.40 6.00 3.98
CA ASN A 42 -3.80 6.19 2.58
C ASN A 42 -2.98 7.31 1.96
N ASP A 43 -2.68 7.18 0.67
CA ASP A 43 -1.96 8.20 -0.12
C ASP A 43 -0.63 8.63 0.55
N LYS A 44 0.12 7.67 1.10
CA LYS A 44 1.37 7.90 1.84
C LYS A 44 2.43 8.44 0.89
N ALA A 45 3.03 9.56 1.27
CA ALA A 45 4.22 10.13 0.64
C ALA A 45 5.32 10.29 1.69
N PHE A 46 6.57 10.14 1.25
CA PHE A 46 7.76 10.38 2.07
C PHE A 46 8.36 11.76 1.74
N PHE A 47 9.11 12.31 2.69
CA PHE A 47 9.72 13.63 2.57
C PHE A 47 11.12 13.63 3.20
N PRO A 48 12.11 14.33 2.61
CA PRO A 48 12.00 15.15 1.40
C PRO A 48 11.90 14.30 0.12
N VAL A 49 11.20 14.80 -0.89
CA VAL A 49 11.04 14.09 -2.18
C VAL A 49 12.38 14.03 -2.91
N VAL A 50 12.76 12.84 -3.37
CA VAL A 50 13.94 12.58 -4.20
C VAL A 50 13.53 12.66 -5.67
N GLY A 51 14.06 13.67 -6.37
CA GLY A 51 13.73 13.93 -7.77
C GLY A 51 12.43 14.72 -7.98
N LYS A 52 11.93 14.75 -9.21
CA LYS A 52 10.71 15.50 -9.60
C LYS A 52 9.48 14.59 -9.72
N VAL A 53 9.35 13.63 -8.79
CA VAL A 53 8.34 12.58 -8.87
C VAL A 53 7.42 12.72 -7.66
N ASN A 54 6.18 13.16 -7.90
CA ASN A 54 5.17 13.28 -6.84
C ASN A 54 4.38 11.96 -6.73
N PHE A 55 5.02 10.93 -6.17
CA PHE A 55 4.37 9.62 -6.00
C PHE A 55 3.77 9.48 -4.60
N LYS A 56 2.72 8.66 -4.51
CA LYS A 56 2.03 8.31 -3.25
C LYS A 56 1.57 6.86 -3.32
N PHE A 57 1.76 6.12 -2.24
CA PHE A 57 1.22 4.77 -2.12
C PHE A 57 -0.26 4.83 -1.77
N ASP A 58 -1.09 4.06 -2.48
CA ASP A 58 -2.53 4.04 -2.19
C ASP A 58 -2.80 3.57 -0.76
N LEU A 59 -2.11 2.51 -0.32
CA LEU A 59 -2.15 1.99 1.04
C LEU A 59 -0.73 1.64 1.51
N PHE A 60 -0.41 2.07 2.72
CA PHE A 60 0.87 1.83 3.38
C PHE A 60 0.64 1.35 4.81
N ALA A 61 1.31 0.27 5.21
CA ALA A 61 1.29 -0.17 6.60
C ALA A 61 2.67 -0.66 7.04
N GLU A 62 3.04 -0.30 8.26
CA GLU A 62 4.33 -0.63 8.87
C GLU A 62 4.09 -1.41 10.16
N ASP A 63 4.62 -2.62 10.20
CA ASP A 63 4.77 -3.41 11.41
C ASP A 63 6.17 -3.17 11.97
N LYS A 64 6.23 -2.32 12.99
CA LYS A 64 7.50 -1.92 13.64
C LYS A 64 8.13 -3.04 14.46
N LYS A 65 7.32 -3.99 14.95
CA LYS A 65 7.79 -5.08 15.79
C LYS A 65 8.55 -6.10 14.96
N ASN A 66 7.98 -6.50 13.83
CA ASN A 66 8.58 -7.47 12.92
C ASN A 66 9.43 -6.83 11.80
N ARG A 67 9.46 -5.49 11.73
CA ARG A 67 10.17 -4.68 10.72
C ARG A 67 9.70 -5.02 9.30
N ILE A 68 8.39 -5.14 9.14
CA ILE A 68 7.76 -5.45 7.85
C ILE A 68 7.03 -4.19 7.38
N VAL A 69 7.34 -3.75 6.17
CA VAL A 69 6.58 -2.72 5.47
C VAL A 69 5.81 -3.40 4.35
N VAL A 70 4.52 -3.09 4.25
CA VAL A 70 3.68 -3.52 3.14
C VAL A 70 3.11 -2.29 2.45
N GLU A 71 3.50 -2.11 1.20
CA GLU A 71 2.93 -1.12 0.28
C GLU A 71 2.01 -1.79 -0.73
N MET A 72 0.92 -1.10 -1.05
CA MET A 72 -0.07 -1.60 -1.99
C MET A 72 -0.52 -0.48 -2.92
N GLN A 73 -0.55 -0.80 -4.20
CA GLN A 73 -0.99 0.10 -5.27
C GLN A 73 -2.12 -0.56 -6.06
N HIS A 74 -3.16 0.21 -6.35
CA HIS A 74 -4.21 -0.22 -7.24
C HIS A 74 -3.74 -0.07 -8.70
N ALA A 75 -3.75 -1.19 -9.45
CA ALA A 75 -3.28 -1.22 -10.82
C ALA A 75 -4.30 -0.61 -11.80
N HIS A 76 -3.90 0.44 -12.51
CA HIS A 76 -4.77 1.21 -13.41
C HIS A 76 -4.36 1.15 -14.89
N TYR A 77 -3.06 0.97 -15.16
CA TYR A 77 -2.45 1.05 -16.49
C TYR A 77 -1.52 -0.13 -16.76
N SER A 78 -1.21 -0.38 -18.03
CA SER A 78 -0.31 -1.45 -18.45
C SER A 78 1.12 -1.28 -17.93
N ASP A 79 1.55 -0.06 -17.66
CA ASP A 79 2.87 0.29 -17.11
C ASP A 79 2.87 0.50 -15.58
N THR A 80 1.81 0.05 -14.88
CA THR A 80 1.68 0.29 -13.43
C THR A 80 2.80 -0.40 -12.66
N TYR A 81 3.27 -1.55 -13.11
CA TYR A 81 4.31 -2.30 -12.41
C TYR A 81 5.66 -1.56 -12.44
N GLU A 82 6.08 -1.06 -13.59
CA GLU A 82 7.33 -0.32 -13.77
C GLU A 82 7.33 0.96 -12.94
N ARG A 83 6.20 1.68 -12.92
CA ARG A 83 6.03 2.87 -12.08
C ARG A 83 6.08 2.52 -10.60
N PHE A 84 5.37 1.48 -10.18
CA PHE A 84 5.36 1.02 -8.80
C PHE A 84 6.76 0.63 -8.33
N LEU A 85 7.50 -0.14 -9.14
CA LEU A 85 8.87 -0.53 -8.83
C LEU A 85 9.79 0.70 -8.73
N TYR A 86 9.68 1.64 -9.66
CA TYR A 86 10.45 2.88 -9.61
C TYR A 86 10.16 3.70 -8.34
N TYR A 87 8.89 3.81 -7.94
CA TYR A 87 8.49 4.48 -6.71
C TYR A 87 9.00 3.78 -5.46
N GLN A 88 8.97 2.45 -5.45
CA GLN A 88 9.55 1.65 -4.37
C GLN A 88 11.04 1.95 -4.18
N LEU A 89 11.79 2.02 -5.28
CA LEU A 89 13.22 2.32 -5.24
C LEU A 89 13.49 3.75 -4.73
N CYS A 90 12.66 4.73 -5.11
CA CYS A 90 12.75 6.08 -4.57
C CYS A 90 12.42 6.12 -3.07
N ALA A 91 11.35 5.45 -2.64
CA ALA A 91 10.94 5.40 -1.24
C ALA A 91 12.03 4.82 -0.32
N MET A 92 12.73 3.76 -0.77
CA MET A 92 13.85 3.18 -0.02
C MET A 92 15.03 4.14 0.20
N VAL A 93 15.18 5.16 -0.65
CA VAL A 93 16.21 6.22 -0.49
C VAL A 93 15.72 7.34 0.43
N GLU A 94 14.40 7.55 0.50
CA GLU A 94 13.77 8.58 1.34
C GLU A 94 13.53 8.13 2.79
N SER A 95 13.44 6.82 3.03
CA SER A 95 13.06 6.17 4.30
C SER A 95 14.21 5.95 5.28
#